data_AF-A0A7W4GNY3-F1
#
_entry.id   AF-A0A7W4GNY3-F1
#
_cell.length_a   1.000
_cell.length_b   1.000
_cell.length_c   1.000
_cell.angle_alpha   90.00
_cell.angle_beta   90.00
_cell.angle_gamma   90.00
#
_symmetry.space_group_name_H-M   'P 1'
#
loop_
_entity.id
_entity.type
_entity.pdbx_description
1 polymer ?
#
loop_
_entity_poly.entity_id
_entity_poly.type
_entity_poly.pdbx_seq_one_letter_code
_entity_poly.pdbx_strand_id
1 'polypeptide(L)' 'TNRRRTMLRALCYDGSGFWLINKRLSKGRFQDWPRHHQDGVTPVAAKQLKALLMGLPGWQKV' A
#
# COMPACT_ATOMS: atom_id res chain seq x y z
N THR A 1 0.16 5.80 -15.72
CA THR A 1 -0.89 6.27 -14.79
C THR A 1 -1.56 5.08 -14.09
N ASN A 2 -1.68 5.09 -12.76
CA ASN A 2 -2.30 4.00 -11.99
C ASN A 2 -3.84 4.18 -11.86
N ARG A 3 -4.53 4.55 -12.95
CA ARG A 3 -5.97 4.89 -12.91
C ARG A 3 -6.85 3.72 -12.46
N ARG A 4 -6.45 2.49 -12.80
CA ARG A 4 -7.16 1.27 -12.42
C ARG A 4 -6.83 0.78 -11.00
N ARG A 5 -5.92 1.44 -10.28
CA ARG A 5 -5.49 1.11 -8.91
C ARG A 5 -5.04 -0.35 -8.75
N THR A 6 -4.30 -0.87 -9.73
CA THR A 6 -3.84 -2.28 -9.73
C THR A 6 -2.40 -2.45 -9.27
N MET A 7 -1.71 -1.35 -9.02
CA MET A 7 -0.30 -1.33 -8.65
C MET A 7 -0.09 -0.55 -7.34
N LEU A 8 0.79 -1.04 -6.49
CA LEU A 8 1.29 -0.38 -5.29
C LEU A 8 2.82 -0.25 -5.42
N ARG A 9 3.34 0.92 -5.07
CA ARG A 9 4.78 1.16 -4.94
C ARG A 9 5.08 1.49 -3.49
N ALA A 10 6.09 0.86 -2.92
CA ALA A 10 6.60 1.16 -1.59
C ALA A 10 8.09 1.46 -1.67
N LEU A 11 8.53 2.40 -0.84
CA LEU A 11 9.91 2.75 -0.63
C LEU A 11 10.21 2.50 0.84
N CYS A 12 11.25 1.71 1.13
CA CYS A 12 11.71 1.44 2.49
C CYS A 12 13.16 1.89 2.60
N TYR A 13 13.53 2.57 3.67
CA TYR A 13 14.91 2.96 3.96
C TYR A 13 15.33 2.31 5.27
N ASP A 14 16.47 1.62 5.27
CA ASP A 14 16.96 0.86 6.43
C ASP A 14 18.19 1.51 7.12
N GLY A 15 18.60 2.70 6.70
CA GLY A 15 19.78 3.40 7.21
C GLY A 15 21.04 3.15 6.39
N SER A 16 21.15 2.01 5.71
CA SER A 16 22.27 1.68 4.81
C SER A 16 21.93 1.94 3.35
N GLY A 17 20.64 1.85 3.00
CA GLY A 17 20.14 2.07 1.65
C GLY A 17 18.63 2.05 1.62
N PHE A 18 18.08 2.00 0.40
CA PHE A 18 16.65 1.89 0.18
C PHE A 18 16.26 0.71 -0.69
N TRP A 19 15.06 0.20 -0.41
CA TRP A 19 14.38 -0.84 -1.16
C TRP A 19 13.18 -0.21 -1.87
N LEU A 20 13.07 -0.45 -3.18
CA LEU A 20 11.87 -0.11 -3.93
C LEU A 20 11.09 -1.39 -4.22
N ILE A 21 9.84 -1.44 -3.77
CA ILE A 21 8.93 -2.56 -4.02
C ILE A 21 7.85 -2.08 -4.97
N ASN A 22 7.61 -2.85 -6.03
CA ASN A 22 6.51 -2.63 -6.94
C ASN A 22 5.65 -3.90 -7.00
N LYS A 23 4.41 -3.81 -6.50
CA LYS A 23 3.45 -4.91 -6.50
C LYS A 23 2.30 -4.61 -7.44
N ARG A 24 2.02 -5.52 -8.36
CA ARG A 24 0.84 -5.49 -9.22
C ARG A 24 -0.07 -6.67 -8.89
N LEU A 25 -1.36 -6.40 -8.71
CA LEU A 25 -2.36 -7.46 -8.59
C LEU A 25 -2.60 -8.07 -9.99
N SER A 26 -2.57 -9.40 -10.09
CA SER A 26 -2.88 -10.12 -11.33
C SER A 26 -4.37 -10.01 -11.69
N LYS A 27 -5.24 -9.90 -10.69
CA LYS A 27 -6.69 -9.67 -10.81
C LYS A 27 -7.16 -8.66 -9.77
N GLY A 28 -8.21 -7.92 -10.09
CA GLY A 28 -8.81 -6.93 -9.18
C GLY A 28 -8.03 -5.62 -9.08
N ARG A 29 -8.29 -4.85 -8.03
CA ARG A 29 -7.68 -3.55 -7.73
C ARG A 29 -7.59 -3.33 -6.22
N PHE A 30 -6.65 -2.52 -5.77
CA PHE A 30 -6.58 -2.09 -4.38
C PHE A 30 -7.84 -1.29 -4.04
N GLN A 31 -8.58 -1.77 -3.06
CA GLN A 31 -9.78 -1.12 -2.51
C GLN A 31 -9.40 -0.25 -1.32
N ASP A 32 -10.29 0.67 -0.93
CA ASP A 32 -10.11 1.55 0.23
C ASP A 32 -8.74 2.27 0.23
N TRP A 33 -8.34 2.74 -0.95
CA TRP A 33 -7.13 3.54 -1.08
C TRP A 33 -7.29 4.85 -0.30
N PRO A 34 -6.29 5.30 0.47
CA PRO A 34 -6.37 6.56 1.20
C PRO A 34 -6.69 7.70 0.23
N ARG A 35 -7.82 8.38 0.44
CA ARG A 35 -8.22 9.53 -0.38
C ARG A 35 -7.69 10.79 0.30
N HIS A 36 -6.55 11.31 -0.18
CA HIS A 36 -6.10 12.71 -0.08
C HIS A 36 -6.16 13.47 1.27
N HIS A 37 -6.52 12.85 2.39
CA HIS A 37 -6.67 13.49 3.71
C HIS A 37 -5.64 13.02 4.74
N GLN A 38 -4.61 12.29 4.29
CA GLN A 38 -3.47 11.90 5.10
C GLN A 38 -2.23 12.42 4.39
N ASP A 39 -2.02 13.74 4.40
CA ASP A 39 -0.85 14.39 3.79
C ASP A 39 0.45 14.11 4.57
N GLY A 40 0.44 13.13 5.47
CA GLY A 40 1.57 12.74 6.30
C GLY A 40 1.80 11.22 6.30
N VAL A 41 3.03 10.84 6.64
CA VAL A 41 3.41 9.45 6.91
C VAL A 41 2.61 8.97 8.11
N THR A 42 1.72 8.01 7.90
CA THR A 42 0.91 7.43 8.98
C THR A 42 1.48 6.06 9.36
N PRO A 43 1.74 5.80 10.66
CA PRO A 43 2.11 4.46 11.11
C PRO A 43 1.03 3.44 10.73
N VAL A 44 1.46 2.25 10.31
CA VAL A 44 0.56 1.16 9.95
C VAL A 44 0.96 -0.11 10.68
N ALA A 45 0.01 -0.83 11.25
CA ALA A 45 0.29 -2.11 11.88
C ALA A 45 0.70 -3.14 10.83
N ALA A 46 1.58 -4.09 11.17
CA ALA A 46 2.05 -5.12 10.24
C ALA A 46 0.90 -5.94 9.62
N LYS A 47 -0.17 -6.18 10.39
CA LYS A 47 -1.38 -6.88 9.94
C LYS A 47 -2.15 -6.08 8.87
N GLN A 48 -2.29 -4.77 9.07
CA GLN A 48 -2.92 -3.86 8.12
C GLN A 48 -2.11 -3.75 6.83
N LEU A 49 -0.78 -3.66 6.95
CA LEU A 49 0.13 -3.68 5.80
C LEU A 49 0.00 -4.98 5.01
N LYS A 50 -0.03 -6.14 5.68
CA LYS A 50 -0.21 -7.44 5.03
C LYS A 50 -1.55 -7.50 4.27
N ALA A 51 -2.65 -7.06 4.90
CA ALA A 51 -3.96 -7.02 4.26
C ALA A 51 -3.97 -6.12 3.01
N LEU A 52 -3.37 -4.92 3.12
CA LEU A 52 -3.20 -4.00 1.99
C LEU A 52 -2.39 -4.65 0.86
N LEU A 53 -1.24 -5.27 1.17
CA LEU A 53 -0.40 -5.94 0.17
C LEU A 53 -1.08 -7.14 -0.50
N MET A 54 -2.03 -7.79 0.18
CA MET A 54 -2.87 -8.84 -0.41
C MET A 54 -4.01 -8.28 -1.27
N GLY A 55 -4.26 -6.97 -1.23
CA GLY A 55 -5.37 -6.33 -1.94
C GLY A 55 -6.72 -6.56 -1.27
N LEU A 56 -6.74 -6.91 0.02
CA LEU A 56 -7.97 -7.12 0.77
C LEU A 56 -8.67 -5.78 1.07
N PRO A 57 -10.01 -5.71 0.99
CA PRO A 57 -10.76 -4.53 1.40
C PRO A 57 -10.67 -4.31 2.92
N GLY A 58 -10.93 -3.08 3.35
CA GLY A 58 -11.02 -2.73 4.77
C GLY A 58 -9.70 -2.79 5.54
N TRP A 59 -8.55 -2.81 4.86
CA TRP A 59 -7.23 -2.96 5.48
C TRP A 59 -6.92 -1.92 6.58
N GLN A 60 -7.57 -0.75 6.56
CA GLN A 60 -7.45 0.29 7.60
C GLN A 60 -8.16 -0.05 8.91
N LYS A 61 -9.06 -1.04 8.89
CA LYS A 61 -9.89 -1.46 10.04
C LYS A 61 -9.40 -2.78 10.66
N VAL A 62 -8.27 -3.31 10.17
CA VAL A 62 -7.73 -4.63 10.54
C VAL A 62 -6.90 -4.58 11.81
#